data_AF-K6ZFI7-F1
#
_entry.id   AF-K6ZFI7-F1
#
_cell.length_a   1.000
_cell.length_b   1.000
_cell.length_c   1.000
_cell.angle_alpha   90.00
_cell.angle_beta   90.00
_cell.angle_gamma   90.00
#
_symmetry.space_group_name_H-M   'P 1'
#
loop_
_entity.id
_entity.type
_entity.pdbx_description
1 polymer ?
#
loop_
_entity_poly.entity_id
_entity_poly.type
_entity_poly.pdbx_seq_one_letter_code
_entity_poly.pdbx_strand_id
1 'polypeptide(L)'
;MEPVASNIQVLLQAAEFLERREREAEHGYASLCPHRSPGPTHRRKKRPPQAPGAQDSGRSVHNELEKRRRAQLKRCLERLKQQMPLGADCARYTTLSLLRRARMHIQKLEDQEQRARQLKERLRSKQQSLQRQLEQLRGLAGAAERERLRADSLDSSGLSSERSDSDQEELEVDVESLVFGGEAELLRGFVAGQEHSYSHGGGAWL
;
A
#
# COMPACT_ATOMS: atom_id res chain seq x y z
N MET A 1 -80.96 -0.96 19.22
CA MET A 1 -79.60 -0.46 19.47
C MET A 1 -78.67 -1.66 19.29
N GLU A 2 -78.15 -1.82 18.07
CA GLU A 2 -77.23 -2.93 17.73
C GLU A 2 -75.98 -2.82 18.60
N PRO A 3 -75.54 -3.89 19.29
CA PRO A 3 -74.31 -3.84 20.05
C PRO A 3 -73.16 -3.69 19.06
N VAL A 4 -72.44 -2.56 19.15
CA VAL A 4 -71.23 -2.33 18.35
C VAL A 4 -70.26 -3.46 18.67
N ALA A 5 -70.04 -4.35 17.70
CA ALA A 5 -69.16 -5.49 17.87
C ALA A 5 -67.79 -4.97 18.30
N SER A 6 -67.31 -5.45 19.45
CA SER A 6 -65.99 -5.08 19.93
C SER A 6 -64.95 -5.51 18.89
N ASN A 7 -63.85 -4.75 18.71
CA ASN A 7 -62.83 -5.04 17.68
C ASN A 7 -62.36 -6.51 17.67
N ILE A 8 -62.35 -7.16 18.84
CA ILE A 8 -62.02 -8.58 19.00
C ILE A 8 -63.07 -9.50 18.33
N GLN A 9 -64.36 -9.19 18.44
CA GLN A 9 -65.44 -9.96 17.81
C GLN A 9 -65.37 -9.85 16.28
N VAL A 10 -65.05 -8.66 15.76
CA VAL A 10 -64.85 -8.45 14.32
C VAL A 10 -63.67 -9.28 13.80
N LEU A 11 -62.57 -9.31 14.55
CA LEU A 11 -61.39 -10.11 14.21
C LEU A 11 -61.67 -11.62 14.30
N LEU A 12 -62.44 -12.08 15.29
CA LEU A 12 -62.85 -13.47 15.40
C LEU A 12 -63.78 -13.88 14.25
N GLN A 13 -64.74 -13.03 13.88
CA GLN A 13 -65.63 -13.26 12.75
C GLN A 13 -64.85 -13.30 11.43
N ALA A 14 -63.86 -12.41 11.25
CA ALA A 14 -62.99 -12.42 10.09
C ALA A 14 -62.09 -13.67 10.05
N ALA A 15 -61.59 -14.14 11.19
CA ALA A 15 -60.82 -15.37 11.30
C ALA A 15 -61.66 -16.60 10.93
N GLU A 16 -62.88 -16.71 11.45
CA GLU A 16 -63.82 -17.78 11.06
C GLU A 16 -64.14 -17.74 9.56
N PHE A 17 -64.28 -16.55 8.98
CA PHE A 17 -64.53 -16.39 7.55
C PHE A 17 -63.34 -16.88 6.71
N LEU A 18 -62.11 -16.55 7.08
CA LEU A 18 -60.90 -17.04 6.42
C LEU A 18 -60.76 -18.55 6.55
N GLU A 19 -61.05 -19.11 7.73
CA GLU A 19 -60.95 -20.54 7.99
C GLU A 19 -62.03 -21.35 7.24
N ARG A 20 -63.22 -20.77 6.98
CA ARG A 20 -64.22 -21.37 6.08
C ARG A 20 -63.79 -21.30 4.62
N ARG A 21 -63.30 -20.13 4.19
CA ARG A 21 -62.73 -19.91 2.84
C ARG A 21 -61.59 -20.87 2.51
N GLU A 22 -60.71 -21.14 3.48
CA GLU A 22 -59.54 -22.00 3.32
C GLU A 22 -59.96 -23.47 3.18
N ARG A 23 -60.94 -23.93 3.97
CA ARG A 23 -61.53 -25.28 3.82
C ARG A 23 -62.29 -25.47 2.52
N GLU A 24 -63.01 -24.46 2.04
CA GLU A 24 -63.74 -24.51 0.76
C GLU A 24 -62.79 -24.46 -0.45
N ALA A 25 -61.68 -23.71 -0.35
CA ALA A 25 -60.66 -23.65 -1.40
C ALA A 25 -59.89 -24.98 -1.58
N GLU A 26 -59.79 -25.80 -0.54
CA GLU A 26 -59.20 -27.14 -0.60
C GLU A 26 -60.20 -28.24 -1.00
N HIS A 27 -61.51 -27.96 -0.99
CA HIS A 27 -62.57 -28.96 -1.20
C HIS A 27 -63.43 -28.74 -2.46
N GLY A 28 -62.89 -28.06 -3.47
CA GLY A 28 -63.57 -27.82 -4.74
C GLY A 28 -63.70 -29.01 -5.71
N TYR A 29 -63.01 -30.15 -5.51
CA TYR A 29 -62.97 -31.22 -6.54
C TYR A 29 -62.72 -32.66 -6.03
N ALA A 30 -63.13 -33.02 -4.81
CA ALA A 30 -62.92 -34.38 -4.31
C ALA A 30 -64.18 -34.98 -3.66
N SER A 31 -65.18 -35.27 -4.49
CA SER A 31 -66.13 -36.35 -4.22
C SER A 31 -65.93 -37.42 -5.30
N LEU A 32 -65.89 -38.69 -4.86
CA LEU A 32 -65.71 -39.93 -5.61
C LEU A 32 -64.25 -40.36 -5.92
N CYS A 33 -63.70 -41.20 -5.04
CA CYS A 33 -63.45 -42.62 -5.35
C CYS A 33 -62.62 -43.30 -4.23
N PRO A 34 -63.10 -44.41 -3.64
CA PRO A 34 -62.29 -45.25 -2.78
C PRO A 34 -61.57 -46.29 -3.65
N HIS A 35 -60.24 -46.22 -3.77
CA HIS A 35 -59.46 -47.40 -4.14
C HIS A 35 -58.09 -47.44 -3.47
N ARG A 36 -57.79 -48.64 -2.97
CA ARG A 36 -56.76 -49.03 -2.02
C ARG A 36 -55.51 -49.51 -2.76
N SER A 37 -54.32 -49.02 -2.42
CA SER A 37 -53.09 -49.84 -2.44
C SER A 37 -52.02 -49.26 -1.50
N PRO A 38 -51.30 -50.10 -0.72
CA PRO A 38 -50.27 -49.65 0.21
C PRO A 38 -48.87 -49.81 -0.39
N GLY A 39 -48.05 -48.76 -0.33
CA GLY A 39 -46.62 -48.79 -0.70
C GLY A 39 -45.79 -47.79 0.11
N PRO A 40 -44.50 -48.09 0.40
CA PRO A 40 -43.83 -47.59 1.60
C PRO A 40 -43.39 -46.13 1.50
N THR A 41 -43.47 -45.48 2.64
CA THR A 41 -43.29 -44.06 2.88
C THR A 41 -41.82 -43.62 2.73
N HIS A 42 -41.49 -43.00 1.60
CA HIS A 42 -40.33 -42.10 1.57
C HIS A 42 -40.70 -40.83 2.33
N ARG A 43 -40.42 -40.78 3.64
CA ARG A 43 -40.59 -39.58 4.47
C ARG A 43 -39.60 -38.48 4.02
N ARG A 44 -39.91 -37.79 2.92
CA ARG A 44 -39.41 -36.44 2.69
C ARG A 44 -40.06 -35.57 3.76
N LYS A 45 -39.28 -35.16 4.77
CA LYS A 45 -39.63 -34.09 5.70
C LYS A 45 -40.07 -32.88 4.86
N LYS A 46 -41.37 -32.71 4.66
CA LYS A 46 -41.97 -31.50 4.11
C LYS A 46 -41.65 -30.40 5.12
N ARG A 47 -40.66 -29.55 4.81
CA ARG A 47 -40.54 -28.25 5.48
C ARG A 47 -41.87 -27.54 5.26
N PRO A 48 -42.44 -26.85 6.28
CA PRO A 48 -43.65 -26.08 6.09
C PRO A 48 -43.42 -25.09 4.94
N PRO A 49 -44.43 -24.79 4.11
CA PRO A 49 -44.30 -23.77 3.09
C PRO A 49 -43.97 -22.45 3.80
N GLN A 50 -42.71 -22.02 3.71
CA GLN A 50 -42.32 -20.71 4.23
C GLN A 50 -43.09 -19.66 3.44
N ALA A 51 -43.72 -18.73 4.15
CA ALA A 51 -44.42 -17.61 3.56
C ALA A 51 -43.54 -16.92 2.50
N PRO A 52 -44.08 -16.59 1.32
CA PRO A 52 -43.31 -16.15 0.16
C PRO A 52 -42.54 -14.83 0.34
N GLY A 53 -42.65 -14.13 1.48
CA GLY A 53 -41.95 -12.88 1.76
C GLY A 53 -40.78 -12.96 2.77
N ALA A 54 -40.60 -14.07 3.49
CA ALA A 54 -39.58 -14.16 4.54
C ALA A 54 -38.16 -14.37 3.99
N GLN A 55 -38.03 -15.00 2.81
CA GLN A 55 -36.72 -15.25 2.18
C GLN A 55 -36.12 -13.99 1.51
N ASP A 56 -36.95 -13.04 1.10
CA ASP A 56 -36.50 -11.83 0.40
C ASP A 56 -35.88 -10.80 1.36
N SER A 57 -36.35 -10.75 2.61
CA SER A 57 -35.77 -9.87 3.63
C SER A 57 -34.31 -10.21 3.92
N GLY A 58 -33.98 -11.49 4.12
CA GLY A 58 -32.60 -11.94 4.35
C GLY A 58 -31.68 -11.72 3.14
N ARG A 59 -32.20 -11.93 1.92
CA ARG A 59 -31.46 -11.67 0.67
C ARG A 59 -31.19 -10.18 0.47
N SER A 60 -32.18 -9.33 0.77
CA SER A 60 -32.06 -7.87 0.68
C SER A 60 -31.01 -7.31 1.64
N VAL A 61 -31.03 -7.72 2.91
CA VAL A 61 -30.03 -7.32 3.91
C VAL A 61 -28.62 -7.76 3.49
N HIS A 62 -28.47 -8.99 2.98
CA HIS A 62 -27.19 -9.47 2.47
C HIS A 62 -26.66 -8.62 1.30
N ASN A 63 -27.52 -8.29 0.32
CA ASN A 63 -27.16 -7.45 -0.82
C ASN A 63 -26.75 -6.04 -0.37
N GLU A 64 -27.43 -5.46 0.61
CA GLU A 64 -27.08 -4.16 1.15
C GLU A 64 -25.71 -4.19 1.85
N LEU A 65 -25.45 -5.22 2.67
CA LEU A 65 -24.16 -5.40 3.32
C LEU A 65 -23.02 -5.56 2.30
N GLU A 66 -23.22 -6.39 1.26
CA GLU A 66 -22.24 -6.59 0.20
C GLU A 66 -22.00 -5.30 -0.61
N LYS A 67 -23.05 -4.50 -0.85
CA LYS A 67 -22.92 -3.18 -1.49
C LYS A 67 -22.06 -2.25 -0.65
N ARG A 68 -22.30 -2.18 0.67
CA ARG A 68 -21.48 -1.39 1.61
C ARG A 68 -20.03 -1.89 1.62
N ARG A 69 -19.80 -3.20 1.71
CA ARG A 69 -18.47 -3.82 1.64
C ARG A 69 -17.74 -3.45 0.35
N ARG A 70 -18.40 -3.53 -0.81
CA ARG A 70 -17.81 -3.16 -2.11
C ARG A 70 -17.47 -1.68 -2.19
N ALA A 71 -18.32 -0.80 -1.65
CA ALA A 71 -18.04 0.64 -1.59
C ALA A 71 -16.80 0.93 -0.72
N GLN A 72 -16.67 0.27 0.43
CA GLN A 72 -15.48 0.37 1.28
C GLN A 72 -14.23 -0.11 0.55
N LEU A 73 -14.28 -1.26 -0.13
CA LEU A 73 -13.14 -1.78 -0.90
C LEU A 73 -12.70 -0.79 -1.98
N LYS A 74 -13.63 -0.20 -2.73
CA LYS A 74 -13.31 0.83 -3.73
C LYS A 74 -12.59 2.01 -3.08
N ARG A 75 -13.07 2.50 -1.94
CA ARG A 75 -12.41 3.58 -1.19
C ARG A 75 -10.99 3.21 -0.76
N CYS A 76 -10.77 1.97 -0.31
CA CYS A 76 -9.43 1.49 0.03
C CYS A 76 -8.50 1.46 -1.18
N LEU A 77 -8.97 0.98 -2.33
CA LEU A 77 -8.18 0.93 -3.57
C LEU A 77 -7.85 2.32 -4.12
N GLU A 78 -8.78 3.27 -4.03
CA GLU A 78 -8.51 4.66 -4.43
C GLU A 78 -7.46 5.33 -3.52
N ARG A 79 -7.51 5.09 -2.21
CA ARG A 79 -6.42 5.56 -1.31
C ARG A 79 -5.09 4.91 -1.63
N LEU A 80 -5.07 3.61 -1.90
CA LEU A 80 -3.85 2.91 -2.30
C LEU A 80 -3.27 3.54 -3.57
N LYS A 81 -4.12 3.82 -4.56
CA LYS A 81 -3.73 4.49 -5.80
C LYS A 81 -3.05 5.83 -5.55
N GLN A 82 -3.58 6.66 -4.65
CA GLN A 82 -2.99 7.97 -4.32
C GLN A 82 -1.60 7.88 -3.69
N GLN A 83 -1.26 6.77 -3.04
CA GLN A 83 0.05 6.56 -2.41
C GLN A 83 1.11 6.01 -3.38
N MET A 84 0.70 5.62 -4.58
CA MET A 84 1.60 5.01 -5.54
C MET A 84 2.20 6.09 -6.46
N PRO A 85 3.49 5.97 -6.84
CA PRO A 85 4.08 6.77 -7.91
C PRO A 85 3.48 6.32 -9.25
N LEU A 86 2.29 6.82 -9.54
CA LEU A 86 1.57 6.56 -10.76
C LEU A 86 1.89 7.71 -11.71
N GLY A 87 2.82 7.48 -12.64
CA GLY A 87 3.01 8.38 -13.76
C GLY A 87 1.71 8.57 -14.56
N ALA A 88 1.67 9.62 -15.39
CA ALA A 88 0.51 9.99 -16.21
C ALA A 88 0.02 8.86 -17.15
N ASP A 89 0.82 7.82 -17.35
CA ASP A 89 0.54 6.73 -18.30
C ASP A 89 -0.43 5.67 -17.79
N CYS A 90 -0.89 5.73 -16.53
CA CYS A 90 -1.82 4.75 -15.98
C CYS A 90 -3.28 5.22 -16.02
N ALA A 91 -3.77 5.61 -17.20
CA ALA A 91 -5.16 6.01 -17.41
C ALA A 91 -6.17 4.88 -17.07
N ARG A 92 -5.75 3.61 -17.08
CA ARG A 92 -6.54 2.44 -16.66
C ARG A 92 -5.71 1.46 -15.82
N TYR A 93 -6.07 1.30 -14.55
CA TYR A 93 -5.53 0.27 -13.66
C TYR A 93 -6.60 -0.77 -13.35
N THR A 94 -6.21 -2.04 -13.38
CA THR A 94 -7.00 -3.13 -12.79
C THR A 94 -6.59 -3.32 -11.33
N THR A 95 -7.47 -3.88 -10.48
CA THR A 95 -7.14 -4.17 -9.07
C THR A 95 -5.86 -4.99 -8.95
N LEU A 96 -5.68 -6.01 -9.80
CA LEU A 96 -4.47 -6.84 -9.79
C LEU A 96 -3.20 -6.05 -10.11
N SER A 97 -3.25 -5.18 -11.14
CA SER A 97 -2.10 -4.36 -11.51
C SER A 97 -1.69 -3.37 -10.41
N LEU A 98 -2.68 -2.79 -9.71
CA LEU A 98 -2.44 -1.88 -8.58
C LEU A 98 -1.74 -2.61 -7.43
N LEU A 99 -2.24 -3.80 -7.05
CA LEU A 99 -1.65 -4.60 -5.97
C LEU A 99 -0.23 -5.07 -6.29
N ARG A 100 0.03 -5.49 -7.55
CA ARG A 100 1.38 -5.88 -8.00
C ARG A 100 2.35 -4.70 -7.93
N ARG A 101 1.96 -3.53 -8.41
CA ARG A 101 2.80 -2.33 -8.31
C ARG A 101 3.04 -1.91 -6.87
N ALA A 102 2.02 -1.97 -6.02
CA ALA A 102 2.15 -1.66 -4.59
C ALA A 102 3.20 -2.54 -3.91
N ARG A 103 3.16 -3.86 -4.17
CA ARG A 103 4.19 -4.78 -3.67
C ARG A 103 5.59 -4.41 -4.17
N MET A 104 5.74 -4.11 -5.46
CA MET A 104 7.02 -3.70 -6.02
C MET A 104 7.53 -2.38 -5.45
N HIS A 105 6.63 -1.43 -5.18
CA HIS A 105 7.00 -0.14 -4.61
C HIS A 105 7.47 -0.27 -3.16
N ILE A 106 6.79 -1.09 -2.35
CA ILE A 106 7.25 -1.42 -0.99
C ILE A 106 8.65 -2.00 -1.04
N GLN A 107 8.90 -3.01 -1.89
CA GLN A 107 10.22 -3.60 -2.04
C GLN A 107 11.29 -2.56 -2.44
N LYS A 108 10.96 -1.68 -3.39
CA LYS A 108 11.87 -0.61 -3.82
C LYS A 108 12.20 0.34 -2.66
N LEU A 109 11.22 0.71 -1.84
CA LEU A 109 11.42 1.58 -0.68
C LEU A 109 12.29 0.91 0.38
N GLU A 110 12.06 -0.37 0.67
CA GLU A 110 12.87 -1.15 1.61
C GLU A 110 14.33 -1.24 1.17
N ASP A 111 14.57 -1.51 -0.13
CA ASP A 111 15.92 -1.56 -0.69
C ASP A 111 16.62 -0.19 -0.63
N GLN A 112 15.90 0.89 -0.91
CA GLN A 112 16.41 2.27 -0.80
C GLN A 112 16.77 2.61 0.65
N GLU A 113 15.90 2.27 1.59
CA GLU A 113 16.14 2.48 3.01
C GLU A 113 17.39 1.73 3.47
N GLN A 114 17.55 0.47 3.05
CA GLN A 114 18.73 -0.33 3.37
C GLN A 114 20.02 0.26 2.81
N ARG A 115 20.02 0.73 1.55
CA ARG A 115 21.19 1.41 0.95
C ARG A 115 21.52 2.71 1.65
N ALA A 116 20.51 3.51 2.00
CA ALA A 116 20.68 4.77 2.72
C ALA A 116 21.27 4.53 4.12
N ARG A 117 20.81 3.49 4.84
CA ARG A 117 21.40 3.09 6.13
C ARG A 117 22.87 2.74 6.00
N GLN A 118 23.24 1.89 5.03
CA GLN A 118 24.64 1.51 4.79
C GLN A 118 25.52 2.72 4.44
N LEU A 119 25.01 3.63 3.60
CA LEU A 119 25.74 4.86 3.25
C LEU A 119 25.96 5.73 4.49
N LYS A 120 24.95 5.91 5.33
CA LYS A 120 25.04 6.67 6.58
C LYS A 120 26.07 6.07 7.53
N GLU A 121 26.12 4.75 7.65
CA GLU A 121 27.13 4.06 8.47
C GLU A 121 28.55 4.28 7.93
N ARG A 122 28.75 4.11 6.62
CA ARG A 122 30.05 4.37 5.98
C ARG A 122 30.53 5.80 6.21
N LEU A 123 29.64 6.78 6.06
CA LEU A 123 29.95 8.18 6.29
C LEU A 123 30.28 8.45 7.77
N ARG A 124 29.54 7.86 8.70
CA ARG A 124 29.84 7.95 10.14
C ARG A 124 31.21 7.39 10.48
N SER A 125 31.58 6.22 9.94
CA SER A 125 32.91 5.65 10.16
C SER A 125 34.02 6.54 9.59
N LYS A 126 33.82 7.10 8.39
CA LYS A 126 34.76 8.07 7.80
C LYS A 126 34.90 9.32 8.65
N GLN A 127 33.79 9.89 9.11
CA GLN A 127 33.78 11.06 9.99
C GLN A 127 34.57 10.80 11.27
N GLN A 128 34.36 9.64 11.92
CA GLN A 128 35.10 9.26 13.12
C GLN A 128 36.59 9.08 12.84
N SER A 129 36.97 8.48 11.71
CA SER A 129 38.37 8.34 11.30
C SER A 129 39.04 9.71 11.11
N LEU A 130 38.39 10.61 10.39
CA LEU A 130 38.90 11.97 10.16
C LEU A 130 39.00 12.76 11.47
N GLN A 131 38.02 12.63 12.37
CA GLN A 131 38.07 13.25 13.70
C GLN A 131 39.28 12.77 14.51
N ARG A 132 39.56 11.45 14.50
CA ARG A 132 40.76 10.90 15.16
C ARG A 132 42.05 11.42 14.54
N GLN A 133 42.12 11.54 13.22
CA GLN A 133 43.28 12.10 12.53
C GLN A 133 43.50 13.58 12.88
N LEU A 134 42.42 14.37 12.95
CA LEU A 134 42.51 15.76 13.40
C LEU A 134 42.97 15.88 14.85
N GLU A 135 42.49 15.01 15.74
CA GLU A 135 42.92 14.97 17.14
C GLU A 135 44.40 14.60 17.26
N GLN A 136 44.89 13.62 16.48
CA GLN A 136 46.30 13.26 16.42
C GLN A 136 47.16 14.44 15.95
N LEU A 137 46.78 15.12 14.86
CA LEU A 137 47.52 16.26 14.33
C LEU A 137 47.51 17.44 15.31
N ARG A 138 46.38 17.73 15.97
CA ARG A 138 46.30 18.75 17.03
C ARG A 138 47.13 18.39 18.25
N GLY A 139 47.14 17.11 18.65
CA GLY A 139 47.98 16.62 19.75
C GLY A 139 49.47 16.73 19.45
N LEU A 140 49.89 16.42 18.22
CA LEU A 140 51.27 16.57 17.75
C LEU A 140 51.67 18.04 17.62
N ALA A 141 50.79 18.90 17.07
CA ALA A 141 51.02 20.34 16.98
C ALA A 141 51.13 20.97 18.39
N GLY A 142 50.26 20.58 19.33
CA GLY A 142 50.34 21.05 20.72
C GLY A 142 51.56 20.53 21.49
N ALA A 143 52.07 19.33 21.16
CA ALA A 143 53.33 18.83 21.70
C ALA A 143 54.53 19.58 21.12
N ALA A 144 54.55 19.80 19.80
CA ALA A 144 55.58 20.56 19.11
C ALA A 144 55.58 22.05 19.53
N GLU A 145 54.42 22.67 19.74
CA GLU A 145 54.33 24.02 20.32
C GLU A 145 54.85 24.06 21.75
N ARG A 146 54.52 23.07 22.60
CA ARG A 146 55.06 22.98 23.97
C ARG A 146 56.57 22.74 24.01
N GLU A 147 57.12 22.12 22.97
CA GLU A 147 58.55 21.89 22.81
C GLU A 147 59.25 23.14 22.26
N ARG A 148 58.64 23.86 21.31
CA ARG A 148 59.09 25.17 20.82
C ARG A 148 59.06 26.24 21.91
N LEU A 149 57.96 26.38 22.65
CA LEU A 149 57.85 27.30 23.80
C LEU A 149 58.89 27.00 24.91
N ARG A 150 59.36 25.75 25.02
CA ARG A 150 60.46 25.38 25.93
C ARG A 150 61.83 25.76 25.38
N ALA A 151 62.03 25.69 24.06
CA ALA A 151 63.27 26.09 23.41
C ALA A 151 63.42 27.62 23.30
N ASP A 152 62.31 28.34 23.16
CA ASP A 152 62.29 29.80 22.93
C ASP A 152 62.46 30.63 24.21
N SER A 153 62.65 30.00 25.38
CA SER A 153 62.81 30.71 26.67
C SER A 153 64.25 31.14 26.99
N LEU A 154 65.21 31.00 26.06
CA LEU A 154 66.62 31.39 26.28
C LEU A 154 67.22 32.33 25.24
N ASP A 155 66.51 32.76 24.19
CA ASP A 155 67.07 33.76 23.28
C ASP A 155 65.99 34.62 22.60
N SER A 156 66.25 35.92 22.61
CA SER A 156 65.70 36.95 21.72
C SER A 156 64.51 37.79 22.21
N SER A 157 64.87 38.83 22.96
CA SER A 157 64.41 40.20 22.75
C SER A 157 64.57 40.66 21.29
N GLY A 158 63.51 41.24 20.71
CA GLY A 158 63.49 41.92 19.39
C GLY A 158 63.58 40.93 18.22
N LEU A 159 62.59 40.82 17.34
CA LEU A 159 62.38 41.72 16.21
C LEU A 159 61.03 41.36 15.54
N SER A 160 60.27 42.40 15.17
CA SER A 160 59.35 42.55 14.02
C SER A 160 58.44 41.39 13.56
N SER A 161 57.11 41.51 13.58
CA SER A 161 56.24 42.41 12.78
C SER A 161 55.95 41.90 11.36
N GLU A 162 54.64 41.88 11.08
CA GLU A 162 53.94 41.97 9.78
C GLU A 162 53.56 40.69 9.03
N ARG A 163 52.23 40.43 9.08
CA ARG A 163 51.36 39.86 8.04
C ARG A 163 51.49 38.37 7.76
N SER A 164 50.65 37.59 8.42
CA SER A 164 50.13 36.34 7.84
C SER A 164 48.73 36.64 7.32
N ASP A 165 48.63 36.95 6.02
CA ASP A 165 47.36 37.05 5.32
C ASP A 165 46.83 35.62 5.13
N SER A 166 45.70 35.33 5.76
CA SER A 166 45.07 34.01 5.70
C SER A 166 43.98 34.09 4.63
N ASP A 167 44.35 33.75 3.39
CA ASP A 167 43.39 33.60 2.30
C ASP A 167 42.44 32.43 2.60
N GLN A 168 41.29 32.76 3.17
CA GLN A 168 40.17 31.84 3.32
C GLN A 168 39.38 31.86 2.02
N GLU A 169 39.71 30.97 1.09
CA GLU A 169 38.88 30.73 -0.08
C GLU A 169 37.52 30.17 0.37
N GLU A 170 36.48 31.00 0.26
CA GLU A 170 35.09 30.60 0.42
C GLU A 170 34.73 29.67 -0.75
N LEU A 171 34.77 28.36 -0.50
CA LEU A 171 34.27 27.37 -1.44
C LEU A 171 32.74 27.44 -1.43
N GLU A 172 32.16 28.25 -2.32
CA GLU A 172 30.73 28.30 -2.56
C GLU A 172 30.26 26.89 -2.95
N VAL A 173 29.49 26.27 -2.06
CA VAL A 173 28.87 24.96 -2.33
C VAL A 173 27.69 25.23 -3.25
N ASP A 174 27.82 24.93 -4.54
CA ASP A 174 26.73 25.02 -5.50
C ASP A 174 25.57 24.11 -5.06
N VAL A 175 24.49 24.73 -4.56
CA VAL A 175 23.26 24.06 -4.12
C VAL A 175 22.34 23.80 -5.32
N GLU A 176 22.61 24.37 -6.50
CA GLU A 176 21.71 24.31 -7.66
C GLU A 176 21.74 22.93 -8.35
N SER A 177 22.78 22.13 -8.14
CA SER A 177 22.87 20.73 -8.59
C SER A 177 22.02 19.73 -7.77
N LEU A 178 21.51 20.14 -6.59
CA LEU A 178 20.58 19.32 -5.79
C LEU A 178 19.11 19.53 -6.17
N VAL A 179 18.82 20.24 -7.26
CA VAL A 179 17.51 20.18 -7.92
C VAL A 179 17.28 18.72 -8.28
N PHE A 180 16.31 18.13 -7.59
CA PHE A 180 15.76 16.80 -7.82
C PHE A 180 15.25 16.72 -9.27
N GLY A 181 16.17 16.44 -10.19
CA GLY A 181 15.93 16.35 -11.62
C GLY A 181 14.95 15.24 -11.90
N GLY A 182 13.78 15.63 -12.43
CA GLY A 182 12.76 14.70 -12.88
C GLY A 182 13.32 13.66 -13.84
N GLU A 183 12.69 12.49 -13.83
CA GLU A 183 13.12 11.21 -14.43
C GLU A 183 13.40 11.19 -15.96
N ALA A 184 13.52 12.34 -16.64
CA ALA A 184 13.56 12.44 -18.09
C ALA A 184 14.96 12.48 -18.73
N GLU A 185 16.05 12.81 -18.01
CA GLU A 185 17.39 12.92 -18.63
C GLU A 185 18.29 11.67 -18.47
N LEU A 186 17.96 10.75 -17.57
CA LEU A 186 18.78 9.54 -17.33
C LEU A 186 18.78 8.52 -18.49
N LEU A 187 17.94 8.70 -19.51
CA LEU A 187 17.88 7.81 -20.67
C LEU A 187 18.72 8.26 -21.88
N ARG A 188 19.37 9.43 -21.82
CA ARG A 188 20.23 9.93 -22.91
C ARG A 188 21.74 9.70 -22.67
N GLY A 189 22.11 8.93 -21.65
CA GLY A 189 23.52 8.63 -21.32
C GLY A 189 24.01 7.23 -21.71
N PHE A 190 23.15 6.34 -22.19
CA PHE A 190 23.47 4.91 -22.35
C PHE A 190 23.55 4.42 -23.81
N VAL A 191 24.10 5.23 -24.72
CA VAL A 191 24.53 4.74 -26.04
C VAL A 191 26.05 4.74 -26.09
N ALA A 192 26.65 3.73 -25.44
CA ALA A 192 28.04 3.37 -25.68
C ALA A 192 28.10 2.54 -26.97
N GLY A 193 28.24 3.22 -28.10
CA GLY A 193 28.66 2.61 -29.35
C GLY A 193 30.17 2.74 -29.49
N GLN A 194 30.94 1.79 -28.95
CA GLN A 194 32.33 1.57 -29.34
C GLN A 194 32.82 0.20 -28.88
N GLU A 195 32.66 -0.82 -29.72
CA GLU A 195 33.38 -2.09 -29.59
C GLU A 195 34.34 -2.17 -30.79
N HIS A 196 35.63 -2.03 -30.50
CA HIS A 196 36.71 -2.28 -31.44
C HIS A 196 36.93 -3.80 -31.59
N SER A 197 37.16 -4.17 -32.85
CA SER A 197 37.41 -5.48 -33.43
C SER A 197 38.61 -6.26 -32.88
N TYR A 198 38.48 -7.59 -32.74
CA TYR A 198 39.55 -8.55 -33.06
C TYR A 198 39.01 -9.90 -33.63
N SER A 199 39.30 -10.10 -34.91
CA SER A 199 39.71 -11.33 -35.62
C SER A 199 39.03 -12.69 -35.37
N HIS A 200 38.48 -13.27 -36.45
CA HIS A 200 38.97 -14.56 -36.95
C HIS A 200 38.58 -14.84 -38.41
N GLY A 201 39.59 -15.13 -39.25
CA GLY A 201 39.64 -16.29 -40.14
C GLY A 201 38.69 -16.35 -41.35
N GLY A 202 39.28 -16.29 -42.54
CA GLY A 202 38.60 -16.42 -43.82
C GLY A 202 37.84 -17.73 -44.06
N GLY A 203 36.93 -17.66 -45.04
CA GLY A 203 36.20 -18.81 -45.57
C GLY A 203 35.13 -18.36 -46.54
N ALA A 204 35.52 -18.13 -47.79
CA ALA A 204 34.60 -17.95 -48.93
C ALA A 204 33.76 -19.20 -49.14
N TRP A 205 32.47 -19.06 -49.47
CA TRP A 205 31.78 -19.92 -50.45
C TRP A 205 30.58 -19.17 -51.05
N LEU A 206 30.46 -19.36 -52.36
CA LEU A 206 29.26 -19.16 -53.19
C LEU A 206 28.10 -20.04 -52.72
#